data_AF-A0A8J4QM57-F1
#
_entry.id   AF-A0A8J4QM57-F1
#
_cell.length_a   1.000
_cell.length_b   1.000
_cell.length_c   1.000
_cell.angle_alpha   90.00
_cell.angle_beta   90.00
_cell.angle_gamma   90.00
#
_symmetry.space_group_name_H-M   'P 1'
#
loop_
_entity.id
_entity.type
_entity.pdbx_description
1 polymer ?
#
loop_
_entity_poly.entity_id
_entity_poly.type
_entity_poly.pdbx_seq_one_letter_code
_entity_poly.pdbx_strand_id
1 'polypeptide(L)'
;MTSVIYSIVNSYATYVVAIGECGLDYDRLHFCPAEIQKKYFEKQFELAYTTKLPMFLHMRAAAEDFCEILEKNKSRFSAGVTHSFTGSAEDRDKLLSFSDMYIGESVSVTVYQLFSICVVNTIT
;
A
#
# COMPACT_ATOMS: atom_id res chain seq x y z
N MET A 1 5.29 3.36 19.06
CA MET A 1 5.36 2.43 17.90
C MET A 1 5.76 3.18 16.64
N THR A 2 5.03 4.23 16.25
CA THR A 2 5.35 5.12 15.11
C THR A 2 6.75 5.74 15.20
N SER A 3 7.23 6.06 16.41
CA SER A 3 8.57 6.62 16.65
C SER A 3 9.72 5.68 16.29
N VAL A 4 9.58 4.37 16.48
CA VAL A 4 10.62 3.39 16.15
C VAL A 4 10.69 3.18 14.64
N ILE A 5 9.53 3.03 13.99
CA ILE A 5 9.44 2.88 12.53
C ILE A 5 10.00 4.14 11.85
N TYR A 6 9.61 5.33 12.33
CA TYR A 6 10.16 6.59 11.82
C TYR A 6 11.68 6.67 11.99
N SER A 7 12.23 6.21 13.11
CA SER A 7 13.68 6.14 13.32
C SER A 7 14.37 5.21 12.32
N ILE A 8 13.79 4.03 12.05
CA ILE A 8 14.32 3.08 11.07
C ILE A 8 14.27 3.68 9.67
N VAL A 9 13.13 4.26 9.26
CA VAL A 9 12.98 4.90 7.96
C VAL A 9 14.03 5.99 7.76
N ASN A 10 14.28 6.82 8.76
CA ASN A 10 15.31 7.85 8.67
C ASN A 10 16.74 7.29 8.69
N SER A 11 17.00 6.24 9.48
CA SER A 11 18.33 5.60 9.55
C SER A 11 18.73 4.93 8.23
N TYR A 12 17.74 4.55 7.43
CA TYR A 12 17.92 3.90 6.13
C TYR A 12 17.27 4.70 5.00
N ALA A 13 17.22 6.04 5.09
CA ALA A 13 16.48 6.87 4.14
C ALA A 13 16.94 6.76 2.68
N THR A 14 18.19 6.35 2.43
CA THR A 14 18.71 6.07 1.06
C THR A 14 18.20 4.75 0.49
N TYR A 15 17.77 3.86 1.37
CA TYR A 15 17.26 2.55 1.04
C TYR A 15 15.73 2.64 1.04
N VAL A 16 15.10 2.93 2.17
CA VAL A 16 13.64 2.90 2.32
C VAL A 16 12.95 4.02 1.52
N VAL A 17 12.28 3.62 0.44
CA VAL A 17 11.70 4.54 -0.56
C VAL A 17 10.17 4.50 -0.64
N ALA A 18 9.51 3.54 0.02
CA ALA A 18 8.06 3.42 0.03
C ALA A 18 7.55 2.68 1.28
N ILE A 19 6.28 2.92 1.62
CA ILE A 19 5.52 2.14 2.61
C ILE A 19 4.76 1.02 1.89
N GLY A 20 4.99 -0.23 2.27
CA GLY A 20 4.33 -1.40 1.68
C GLY A 20 5.12 -2.68 1.93
N GLU A 21 4.82 -3.80 1.27
CA GLU A 21 3.60 -4.07 0.50
C GLU A 21 2.39 -4.09 1.44
N CYS A 22 1.33 -3.35 1.10
CA CYS A 22 0.13 -3.25 1.93
C CYS A 22 -1.15 -3.10 1.12
N GLY A 23 -2.28 -3.59 1.65
CA GLY A 23 -3.56 -3.50 0.96
C GLY A 23 -4.47 -4.67 1.31
N LEU A 24 -5.26 -5.13 0.33
CA LEU A 24 -6.30 -6.14 0.52
C LEU A 24 -6.13 -7.30 -0.47
N ASP A 25 -6.21 -8.53 0.04
CA ASP A 25 -6.18 -9.77 -0.73
C ASP A 25 -7.33 -10.71 -0.29
N TYR A 26 -8.43 -10.66 -1.03
CA TYR A 26 -9.62 -11.47 -0.74
C TYR A 26 -9.53 -12.89 -1.31
N ASP A 27 -8.52 -13.21 -2.12
CA ASP A 27 -8.21 -14.60 -2.48
C ASP A 27 -7.41 -15.31 -1.37
N ARG A 28 -7.01 -14.59 -0.32
CA ARG A 28 -6.16 -15.07 0.78
C ARG A 28 -6.82 -14.94 2.16
N LEU A 29 -8.15 -14.94 2.22
CA LEU A 29 -8.91 -14.83 3.47
C LEU A 29 -8.62 -15.94 4.49
N HIS A 30 -8.11 -17.09 4.04
CA HIS A 30 -7.67 -18.18 4.92
C HIS A 30 -6.41 -17.85 5.73
N PHE A 31 -5.61 -16.87 5.31
CA PHE A 31 -4.47 -16.35 6.09
C PHE A 31 -4.87 -15.19 7.01
N CYS A 32 -5.74 -14.30 6.54
CA CYS A 32 -6.15 -13.12 7.29
C CYS A 32 -7.60 -12.73 6.91
N PRO A 33 -8.55 -12.69 7.87
CA PRO A 33 -9.93 -12.27 7.58
C PRO A 33 -10.01 -10.84 7.06
N ALA A 34 -10.99 -10.55 6.20
CA ALA A 34 -11.16 -9.24 5.55
C ALA A 34 -11.19 -8.07 6.54
N GLU A 35 -11.89 -8.21 7.66
CA GLU A 35 -11.96 -7.18 8.71
C GLU A 35 -10.60 -6.83 9.31
N ILE A 36 -9.72 -7.83 9.45
CA ILE A 36 -8.36 -7.61 9.94
C ILE A 36 -7.52 -6.94 8.86
N GLN A 37 -7.62 -7.40 7.61
CA GLN A 37 -6.92 -6.75 6.48
C GLN A 37 -7.29 -5.27 6.37
N LYS A 38 -8.59 -4.93 6.36
CA LYS A 38 -9.08 -3.54 6.31
C LYS A 38 -8.55 -2.70 7.46
N LYS A 39 -8.64 -3.21 8.69
CA LYS A 39 -8.17 -2.51 9.89
C LYS A 39 -6.68 -2.15 9.83
N TYR A 40 -5.83 -3.07 9.36
CA TYR A 40 -4.39 -2.84 9.31
C TYR A 40 -3.93 -2.15 8.03
N PHE A 41 -4.68 -2.26 6.94
CA PHE A 41 -4.46 -1.45 5.75
C PHE A 41 -4.70 0.03 6.06
N GLU A 42 -5.83 0.37 6.69
CA GLU A 42 -6.14 1.76 7.05
C GLU A 42 -5.10 2.37 8.01
N LYS A 43 -4.58 1.59 8.95
CA LYS A 43 -3.52 2.07 9.87
C LYS A 43 -2.21 2.44 9.19
N GLN A 44 -1.88 1.82 8.05
CA GLN A 44 -0.61 2.07 7.36
C GLN A 44 -0.55 3.46 6.71
N PHE A 45 -1.69 4.11 6.48
CA PHE A 45 -1.74 5.50 6.03
C PHE A 45 -1.18 6.48 7.07
N GLU A 46 -1.18 6.14 8.36
CA GLU A 46 -0.50 6.97 9.38
C GLU A 46 1.02 6.99 9.16
N LEU A 47 1.60 5.87 8.72
CA LEU A 47 3.01 5.78 8.39
C LEU A 47 3.34 6.55 7.11
N ALA A 48 2.53 6.42 6.06
CA ALA A 48 2.67 7.22 4.84
C ALA A 48 2.60 8.72 5.16
N TYR A 49 1.63 9.15 5.98
CA TYR A 49 1.47 10.53 6.38
C TYR A 49 2.66 11.06 7.19
N THR A 50 3.21 10.26 8.09
CA THR A 50 4.31 10.67 8.96
C THR A 50 5.64 10.69 8.22
N THR A 51 5.90 9.71 7.36
CA THR A 51 7.17 9.54 6.63
C THR A 51 7.23 10.32 5.32
N LYS A 52 6.08 10.74 4.78
CA LYS A 52 5.93 11.38 3.47
C LYS A 52 6.41 10.52 2.30
N LEU A 53 6.59 9.21 2.52
CA LEU A 53 6.94 8.25 1.49
C LEU A 53 5.69 7.83 0.68
N PRO A 54 5.85 7.53 -0.62
CA PRO A 54 4.78 6.95 -1.44
C PRO A 54 4.41 5.55 -0.94
N MET A 55 3.23 5.07 -1.35
CA MET A 55 2.74 3.74 -0.97
C MET A 55 2.91 2.71 -2.09
N PHE A 56 3.32 1.50 -1.72
CA PHE A 56 3.36 0.33 -2.59
C PHE A 56 2.22 -0.60 -2.18
N LEU A 57 1.20 -0.66 -3.04
CA LEU A 57 -0.13 -1.14 -2.69
C LEU A 57 -0.49 -2.45 -3.41
N HIS A 58 -1.08 -3.38 -2.67
CA HIS A 58 -1.59 -4.65 -3.17
C HIS A 58 -3.12 -4.68 -3.17
N MET A 59 -3.71 -5.07 -4.29
CA MET A 59 -5.17 -5.23 -4.39
C MET A 59 -5.51 -6.48 -5.20
N ARG A 60 -6.28 -7.38 -4.60
CA ARG A 60 -6.79 -8.58 -5.26
C ARG A 60 -8.20 -8.91 -4.79
N ALA A 61 -9.13 -8.99 -5.75
CA ALA A 61 -10.56 -9.29 -5.53
C ALA A 61 -11.23 -8.42 -4.44
N ALA A 62 -10.73 -7.20 -4.23
CA ALA A 62 -11.10 -6.34 -3.10
C ALA A 62 -11.22 -4.86 -3.50
N ALA A 63 -11.50 -4.57 -4.77
CA ALA A 63 -11.40 -3.23 -5.34
C ALA A 63 -12.33 -2.19 -4.66
N GLU A 64 -13.55 -2.59 -4.29
CA GLU A 64 -14.53 -1.72 -3.63
C GLU A 64 -14.02 -1.21 -2.28
N ASP A 65 -13.76 -2.12 -1.33
CA ASP A 65 -13.23 -1.79 -0.01
C ASP A 65 -11.86 -1.09 -0.10
N PHE A 66 -11.02 -1.49 -1.06
CA PHE A 66 -9.71 -0.89 -1.27
C PHE A 66 -9.82 0.59 -1.69
N CYS A 67 -10.68 0.90 -2.66
CA CYS A 67 -10.92 2.26 -3.12
C CYS A 67 -11.59 3.12 -2.05
N GLU A 68 -12.53 2.55 -1.26
CA GLU A 68 -13.16 3.26 -0.15
C GLU A 68 -12.13 3.68 0.90
N ILE A 69 -11.21 2.78 1.28
CA ILE A 69 -10.14 3.07 2.24
C ILE A 69 -9.17 4.12 1.67
N LEU A 70 -8.82 4.04 0.38
CA LEU A 70 -7.99 5.06 -0.28
C LEU A 70 -8.65 6.44 -0.23
N GLU A 71 -9.92 6.54 -0.59
CA GLU A 71 -10.67 7.80 -0.60
C GLU A 71 -10.77 8.42 0.78
N LYS A 72 -11.06 7.59 1.81
CA LYS A 72 -11.08 8.03 3.21
C LYS A 72 -9.73 8.58 3.68
N ASN A 73 -8.62 8.09 3.11
CA ASN A 73 -7.27 8.45 3.50
C ASN A 73 -6.52 9.29 2.44
N LYS A 74 -7.20 9.87 1.45
CA LYS A 74 -6.57 10.61 0.35
C LYS A 74 -5.66 11.78 0.75
N SER A 75 -5.87 12.36 1.94
CA SER A 75 -5.03 13.44 2.49
C SER A 75 -3.81 12.92 3.27
N ARG A 76 -3.68 11.60 3.42
CA ARG A 76 -2.65 10.95 4.25
C ARG A 76 -1.54 10.28 3.45
N PHE A 77 -1.62 10.30 2.12
CA PHE A 77 -0.54 9.85 1.25
C PHE A 77 -0.44 10.79 0.05
N SER A 78 0.73 10.84 -0.58
CA SER A 78 1.03 11.76 -1.69
C SER A 78 1.05 11.09 -3.06
N ALA A 79 1.41 9.81 -3.11
CA ALA A 79 1.47 9.02 -4.34
C ALA A 79 1.42 7.53 -4.00
N GLY A 80 1.04 6.71 -4.97
CA GLY A 80 0.98 5.27 -4.78
C GLY A 80 1.11 4.47 -6.07
N VAL A 81 1.55 3.22 -5.95
CA VAL A 81 1.52 2.25 -7.05
C VAL A 81 0.69 1.07 -6.60
N THR A 82 -0.42 0.78 -7.30
CA THR A 82 -1.13 -0.49 -7.15
C THR A 82 -0.45 -1.52 -8.03
N HIS A 83 0.31 -2.44 -7.43
CA HIS A 83 1.08 -3.44 -8.18
C HIS A 83 0.26 -4.71 -8.45
N SER A 84 0.72 -5.51 -9.42
CA SER A 84 0.08 -6.77 -9.81
C SER A 84 -1.43 -6.64 -10.05
N PHE A 85 -1.84 -5.57 -10.73
CA PHE A 85 -3.25 -5.28 -10.94
C PHE A 85 -3.91 -6.36 -11.82
N THR A 86 -4.92 -7.02 -11.30
CA THR A 86 -5.74 -8.02 -12.01
C THR A 86 -7.24 -7.67 -11.97
N GLY A 87 -7.59 -6.41 -11.69
CA GLY A 87 -8.98 -5.93 -11.59
C GLY A 87 -9.61 -5.61 -12.94
N SER A 88 -10.85 -5.11 -12.92
CA SER A 88 -11.56 -4.71 -14.15
C SER A 88 -11.08 -3.37 -14.72
N ALA A 89 -11.51 -3.01 -15.93
CA ALA A 89 -11.20 -1.69 -16.49
C ALA A 89 -11.80 -0.56 -15.63
N GLU A 90 -12.98 -0.79 -15.04
CA GLU A 90 -13.62 0.15 -14.12
C GLU A 90 -12.81 0.33 -12.83
N ASP A 91 -12.25 -0.75 -12.27
CA ASP A 91 -11.38 -0.68 -11.10
C ASP A 91 -10.09 0.09 -11.42
N ARG A 92 -9.52 -0.15 -12.61
CA ARG A 92 -8.34 0.59 -13.10
C ARG A 92 -8.65 2.08 -13.18
N ASP A 93 -9.76 2.46 -13.79
CA ASP A 93 -10.12 3.87 -13.99
C ASP A 93 -10.44 4.57 -12.67
N LYS A 94 -11.05 3.87 -11.72
CA LYS A 94 -11.22 4.36 -10.34
C LYS A 94 -9.87 4.61 -9.67
N LEU A 95 -8.92 3.67 -9.76
CA LEU A 95 -7.60 3.83 -9.18
C LEU A 95 -6.84 5.01 -9.81
N LEU A 96 -6.92 5.18 -11.13
CA LEU A 96 -6.27 6.29 -11.84
C LEU A 96 -6.97 7.65 -11.62
N SER A 97 -8.16 7.67 -10.99
CA SER A 97 -8.82 8.92 -10.60
C SER A 97 -8.19 9.58 -9.37
N PHE A 98 -7.41 8.82 -8.59
CA PHE A 98 -6.62 9.35 -7.49
C PHE A 98 -5.38 10.07 -8.03
N SER A 99 -5.11 11.27 -7.52
CA SER A 99 -3.90 12.02 -7.89
C SER A 99 -2.64 11.21 -7.58
N ASP A 100 -1.70 11.19 -8.53
CA ASP A 100 -0.40 10.52 -8.42
C ASP A 100 -0.47 9.02 -8.06
N MET A 101 -1.53 8.35 -8.53
CA MET A 101 -1.69 6.88 -8.49
C MET A 101 -1.24 6.24 -9.80
N TYR A 102 -0.48 5.16 -9.71
CA TYR A 102 0.03 4.39 -10.84
C TYR A 102 -0.40 2.92 -10.73
N ILE A 103 -0.38 2.21 -11.86
CA ILE A 103 -0.73 0.79 -11.96
C ILE A 103 0.45 -0.01 -12.50
N GLY A 104 0.81 -1.09 -11.82
CA GLY A 104 1.85 -2.03 -12.25
C GLY A 104 1.26 -3.34 -12.79
N GLU A 105 1.57 -3.68 -14.05
CA GLU A 105 1.00 -4.83 -14.77
C GLU A 105 1.66 -6.19 -14.48
N SER A 106 2.73 -6.26 -13.67
CA SER A 106 3.36 -7.54 -13.31
C SER A 106 3.85 -7.54 -11.86
N VAL A 107 3.72 -8.69 -11.17
CA VAL A 107 4.41 -8.96 -9.89
C VAL A 107 5.92 -8.80 -10.08
N SER A 108 6.39 -9.10 -11.29
CA SER A 108 7.73 -8.85 -11.80
C SER A 108 7.87 -7.46 -12.41
N VAL A 109 7.43 -6.40 -11.71
CA VAL A 109 8.26 -5.20 -11.85
C VAL A 109 9.59 -5.64 -11.24
N THR A 110 10.60 -5.87 -12.08
CA THR A 110 11.96 -5.89 -11.58
C THR A 110 12.25 -4.47 -11.17
N VAL A 111 11.87 -4.19 -9.93
CA VAL A 111 12.11 -2.96 -9.24
C VAL A 111 13.60 -2.93 -8.91
N TYR A 112 14.45 -2.76 -9.92
CA TYR A 112 15.89 -2.54 -9.75
C TYR A 112 16.19 -1.23 -8.98
N GLN A 113 15.16 -0.53 -8.47
CA GLN A 113 15.28 0.74 -7.75
C GLN A 113 14.39 0.90 -6.50
N LEU A 114 13.66 -0.12 -6.04
CA LEU A 114 12.97 -0.13 -4.72
C LEU A 114 13.20 -1.46 -3.96
N PHE A 115 14.44 -1.94 -3.86
CA PHE A 115 14.81 -3.06 -2.96
C PHE A 115 14.79 -2.69 -1.47
N SER A 116 13.85 -1.85 -1.07
CA SER A 116 13.78 -1.31 0.28
C SER A 116 12.36 -0.87 0.57
N ILE A 117 11.50 -1.87 0.45
CA ILE A 117 10.12 -1.84 0.92
C ILE A 117 10.19 -2.17 2.42
N CYS A 118 9.75 -1.24 3.28
CA CYS A 118 9.66 -1.51 4.71
C CYS A 118 8.39 -2.33 4.97
N VAL A 119 8.49 -3.66 4.86
CA VAL A 119 7.42 -4.58 5.27
C VAL A 119 7.34 -4.58 6.79
N VAL A 120 6.46 -3.75 7.36
CA VAL A 120 6.14 -3.82 8.79
C VAL A 120 5.04 -4.87 8.98
N ASN A 121 5.45 -6.14 8.98
CA ASN A 121 4.58 -7.26 9.32
C ASN A 121 4.34 -7.22 10.84
N THR A 122 3.29 -6.53 11.29
CA THR A 122 2.86 -6.55 12.70
C THR A 122 1.71 -7.53 12.86
N ILE A 123 2.02 -8.83 12.72
CA ILE A 123 1.23 -9.87 13.36
C ILE A 123 1.90 -10.11 14.73
N THR A 124 1.22 -9.62 15.78
CA THR A 124 1.50 -9.78 17.22
C THR A 124 2.84 -9.32 17.77
#